data_AF-A0A2V5UZS0-F1
#
_entry.id   AF-A0A2V5UZS0-F1
#
_cell.length_a   1.000
_cell.length_b   1.000
_cell.length_c   1.000
_cell.angle_alpha   90.00
_cell.angle_beta   90.00
_cell.angle_gamma   90.00
#
_symmetry.space_group_name_H-M   'P 1'
#
loop_
_entity.id
_entity.type
_entity.pdbx_description
1 polymer ?
#
loop_
_entity_poly.entity_id
_entity_poly.type
_entity_poly.pdbx_seq_one_letter_code
_entity_poly.pdbx_strand_id
1 'polypeptide(L)'
;MRTKVPTTSWIVNATIALLPVLACFLAGATEKWEEGVVITVLGFCLLVRPPRFSLGAITNLVLFTLFILAAVALLPGHWFFQPGWRAAFVNNCAMQLPSTLSPQPWITLGYLVSFAAGLSWLYVVSTQDLGLHEVRFQLRLFTSGIALLAAICIAFYLTRITPSFWHNEQNFGPFPNPNQTGDLFALAAIVILACSQDDFRKRRKWWIAWILALVLIAAAIVLNSSQSGIGIIVVGSAFWLSVLSFRKHSPLQLALGVFFLFLLLTSLLVFAGQTFQRFHLGDFGSTDISSDLRWRIFHDTFRLIRDSPWSGIGFGNLALGRSWVAGGGAHRPRDRAPC
;
A
#
# COMPACT_ATOMS: atom_id res chain seq x y z
N MET A 1 -8.76 10.39 -39.82
CA MET A 1 -10.05 9.72 -39.51
C MET A 1 -10.09 9.44 -38.01
N ARG A 2 -10.91 10.18 -37.24
CA ARG A 2 -10.97 10.06 -35.77
C ARG A 2 -11.90 8.90 -35.45
N THR A 3 -11.36 7.68 -35.31
CA THR A 3 -12.16 6.51 -34.93
C THR A 3 -12.82 6.80 -33.59
N LYS A 4 -14.16 6.88 -33.57
CA LYS A 4 -14.93 6.98 -32.33
C LYS A 4 -14.57 5.77 -31.48
N VAL A 5 -13.84 6.01 -30.40
CA VAL A 5 -13.64 5.00 -29.37
C VAL A 5 -15.05 4.66 -28.86
N PRO A 6 -15.49 3.39 -28.87
CA PRO A 6 -16.80 3.02 -28.38
C PRO A 6 -16.93 3.49 -26.92
N THR A 7 -18.04 4.14 -26.57
CA THR A 7 -18.31 4.73 -25.25
C THR A 7 -18.05 3.75 -24.10
N THR A 8 -18.34 2.47 -24.31
CA THR A 8 -18.07 1.37 -23.37
C THR A 8 -16.57 1.23 -23.03
N SER A 9 -15.66 1.49 -23.97
CA SER A 9 -14.22 1.38 -23.74
C SER A 9 -13.68 2.48 -22.83
N TRP A 10 -14.27 3.69 -22.87
CA TRP A 10 -13.82 4.78 -22.02
C TRP A 10 -14.23 4.55 -20.56
N ILE A 11 -15.47 4.09 -20.34
CA ILE A 11 -15.99 3.78 -19.00
C ILE A 11 -15.12 2.71 -18.34
N VAL A 12 -14.88 1.59 -19.03
CA VAL A 12 -14.07 0.49 -18.47
C VAL A 12 -12.63 0.94 -18.17
N ASN A 13 -12.01 1.73 -19.04
CA ASN A 13 -10.66 2.24 -18.81
C ASN A 13 -10.62 3.19 -17.61
N ALA A 14 -11.66 4.02 -17.42
CA ALA A 14 -11.79 4.89 -16.27
C ALA A 14 -12.00 4.09 -14.98
N THR A 15 -12.87 3.07 -15.00
CA THR A 15 -13.11 2.19 -13.86
C THR A 15 -11.83 1.49 -13.42
N ILE A 16 -11.05 0.94 -14.34
CA ILE A 16 -9.82 0.22 -14.00
C ILE A 16 -8.77 1.15 -13.38
N ALA A 17 -8.68 2.40 -13.86
CA ALA A 17 -7.77 3.40 -13.32
C ALA A 17 -8.22 3.99 -11.97
N LEU A 18 -9.53 4.08 -11.73
CA LEU A 18 -10.10 4.59 -10.47
C LEU A 18 -10.34 3.50 -9.42
N LEU A 19 -10.32 2.22 -9.79
CA LEU A 19 -10.51 1.11 -8.86
C LEU A 19 -9.52 1.15 -7.68
N PRO A 20 -8.21 1.41 -7.87
CA PRO A 20 -7.29 1.56 -6.74
C PRO A 20 -7.62 2.77 -5.88
N VAL A 21 -8.11 3.86 -6.47
CA VAL A 21 -8.53 5.07 -5.72
C VAL A 21 -9.73 4.75 -4.84
N LEU A 22 -10.71 4.01 -5.39
CA LEU A 22 -11.87 3.53 -4.64
C LEU A 22 -11.45 2.61 -3.50
N ALA A 23 -10.53 1.66 -3.76
CA ALA A 23 -10.00 0.77 -2.75
C ALA A 23 -9.31 1.54 -1.62
N CYS A 24 -8.53 2.57 -1.95
CA CYS A 24 -7.89 3.42 -0.95
C CYS A 24 -8.89 4.29 -0.18
N PHE A 25 -9.91 4.84 -0.85
CA PHE A 25 -10.95 5.65 -0.19
C PHE A 25 -11.76 4.83 0.82
N LEU A 26 -12.09 3.58 0.48
CA LEU A 26 -12.79 2.65 1.36
C LEU A 26 -11.87 2.02 2.42
N ALA A 27 -10.68 2.56 2.68
CA ALA A 27 -9.73 2.05 3.68
C ALA A 27 -9.23 0.60 3.45
N GLY A 28 -9.54 0.03 2.28
CA GLY A 28 -8.81 -1.03 1.56
C GLY A 28 -8.62 -2.39 2.22
N ALA A 29 -8.93 -2.57 3.51
CA ALA A 29 -8.86 -3.85 4.24
C ALA A 29 -9.35 -3.76 5.70
N THR A 30 -9.88 -2.62 6.16
CA THR A 30 -10.30 -2.49 7.57
C THR A 30 -11.53 -3.33 7.85
N GLU A 31 -12.51 -3.29 6.95
CA GLU A 31 -13.74 -4.06 7.05
C GLU A 31 -13.97 -4.94 5.82
N LYS A 32 -14.59 -6.11 6.02
CA LYS A 32 -14.79 -7.08 4.92
C LYS A 32 -15.80 -6.64 3.87
N TRP A 33 -16.74 -5.76 4.23
CA TRP A 33 -17.70 -5.22 3.26
C TRP A 33 -17.04 -4.27 2.25
N GLU A 34 -16.02 -3.51 2.68
CA GLU A 34 -15.26 -2.57 1.84
C GLU A 34 -14.51 -3.34 0.74
N GLU A 35 -13.80 -4.39 1.16
CA GLU A 35 -13.11 -5.33 0.29
C GLU A 35 -14.10 -5.98 -0.70
N GLY A 36 -15.27 -6.42 -0.22
CA GLY A 36 -16.32 -7.02 -1.05
C GLY A 36 -16.82 -6.10 -2.17
N VAL A 37 -16.99 -4.80 -1.91
CA VAL A 37 -17.39 -3.82 -2.92
C VAL A 37 -16.34 -3.70 -4.02
N VAL A 38 -15.07 -3.56 -3.66
CA VAL A 38 -13.95 -3.44 -4.63
C VAL A 38 -13.85 -4.69 -5.49
N ILE A 39 -13.92 -5.87 -4.88
CA ILE A 39 -13.85 -7.16 -5.59
C ILE A 39 -15.06 -7.35 -6.50
N THR A 40 -16.25 -6.95 -6.08
CA THR A 40 -17.47 -7.03 -6.90
C THR A 40 -17.36 -6.15 -8.14
N VAL A 41 -16.87 -4.90 -7.98
CA VAL A 41 -16.64 -4.00 -9.12
C VAL A 41 -15.60 -4.57 -10.07
N LEU A 42 -14.50 -5.12 -9.55
CA LEU A 42 -13.48 -5.79 -10.36
C LEU A 42 -14.05 -6.99 -11.11
N GLY A 43 -14.81 -7.85 -10.44
CA GLY A 43 -15.46 -9.02 -11.02
C GLY A 43 -16.41 -8.64 -12.15
N PHE A 44 -17.23 -7.60 -11.95
CA PHE A 44 -18.10 -7.07 -13.01
C PHE A 44 -17.29 -6.53 -14.19
N CYS A 45 -16.18 -5.82 -13.94
CA CYS A 45 -15.29 -5.35 -15.00
C CYS A 45 -14.70 -6.52 -15.81
N LEU A 46 -14.30 -7.61 -15.14
CA LEU A 46 -13.79 -8.81 -15.78
C LEU A 46 -14.84 -9.53 -16.63
N LEU A 47 -16.10 -9.56 -16.20
CA LEU A 47 -17.21 -10.12 -16.98
C LEU A 47 -17.50 -9.32 -18.24
N VAL A 48 -17.48 -7.98 -18.14
CA VAL A 48 -17.75 -7.09 -19.28
C VAL A 48 -16.58 -7.07 -20.27
N ARG A 49 -15.34 -7.11 -19.77
CA ARG A 49 -14.13 -7.03 -20.61
C ARG A 49 -13.04 -7.98 -20.09
N PRO A 50 -13.14 -9.28 -20.42
CA PRO A 50 -12.10 -10.23 -20.06
C PRO A 50 -10.77 -9.88 -20.74
N PRO A 51 -9.63 -10.24 -20.13
CA PRO A 51 -8.31 -10.02 -20.72
C PRO A 51 -8.21 -10.78 -22.05
N ARG A 52 -7.94 -10.04 -23.13
CA ARG A 52 -7.88 -10.60 -24.50
C ARG A 52 -6.51 -11.16 -24.85
N PHE A 53 -5.48 -10.64 -24.19
CA PHE A 53 -4.09 -11.03 -24.39
C PHE A 53 -3.57 -11.75 -23.17
N SER A 54 -2.55 -12.57 -23.38
CA SER A 54 -1.83 -13.22 -22.31
C SER A 54 -0.46 -12.59 -22.14
N LEU A 55 0.03 -12.50 -20.90
CA LEU A 55 1.34 -11.92 -20.56
C LEU A 55 2.54 -12.84 -20.88
N GLY A 56 2.28 -13.92 -21.63
CA GLY A 56 3.23 -14.98 -21.91
C GLY A 56 3.26 -16.07 -20.82
N ALA A 57 3.74 -17.25 -21.20
CA ALA A 57 3.74 -18.43 -20.35
C ALA A 57 4.51 -18.22 -19.03
N ILE A 58 5.66 -17.54 -19.07
CA ILE A 58 6.51 -17.30 -17.90
C ILE A 58 5.78 -16.43 -16.87
N THR A 59 5.23 -15.29 -17.29
CA THR A 59 4.51 -14.38 -16.38
C THR A 59 3.29 -15.07 -15.76
N ASN A 60 2.53 -15.82 -16.56
CA ASN A 60 1.39 -16.57 -16.06
C ASN A 60 1.82 -17.64 -15.05
N LEU A 61 2.91 -18.37 -15.33
CA LEU A 61 3.48 -19.36 -14.42
C LEU A 61 3.88 -18.71 -13.10
N VAL A 62 4.50 -17.54 -13.13
CA VAL A 62 4.89 -16.79 -11.91
C VAL A 62 3.66 -16.39 -11.12
N LEU A 63 2.66 -15.75 -11.75
CA LEU A 63 1.42 -15.33 -11.06
C LEU A 63 0.65 -16.53 -10.49
N PHE A 64 0.58 -17.63 -11.24
CA PHE A 64 -0.05 -18.86 -10.78
C PHE A 64 0.72 -19.48 -9.62
N THR A 65 2.06 -19.53 -9.70
CA THR A 65 2.91 -20.07 -8.63
C THR A 65 2.75 -19.25 -7.34
N LEU A 66 2.68 -17.92 -7.44
CA LEU A 66 2.42 -17.04 -6.29
C LEU A 66 1.06 -17.34 -5.64
N PHE A 67 0.02 -17.55 -6.46
CA PHE A 67 -1.30 -17.93 -5.96
C PHE A 67 -1.29 -19.31 -5.29
N ILE A 68 -0.65 -20.31 -5.90
CA ILE A 68 -0.53 -21.64 -5.32
C ILE A 68 0.24 -21.60 -4.00
N LEU A 69 1.36 -20.86 -3.94
CA LEU A 69 2.13 -20.68 -2.72
C LEU A 69 1.29 -20.05 -1.60
N ALA A 70 0.45 -19.08 -1.93
CA ALA A 70 -0.51 -18.49 -0.99
C ALA A 70 -1.57 -19.50 -0.52
N ALA A 71 -2.05 -20.38 -1.42
CA ALA A 71 -3.06 -21.39 -1.13
C ALA A 71 -2.52 -22.59 -0.33
N VAL A 72 -1.21 -22.87 -0.37
CA VAL A 72 -0.57 -23.95 0.42
C VAL A 72 -0.87 -23.80 1.91
N ALA A 73 -1.04 -22.59 2.43
CA ALA A 73 -1.40 -22.34 3.83
C ALA A 73 -2.77 -22.94 4.26
N LEU A 74 -3.63 -23.33 3.30
CA LEU A 74 -4.92 -23.98 3.56
C LEU A 74 -4.83 -25.51 3.55
N LEU A 75 -3.68 -26.08 3.17
CA LEU A 75 -3.50 -27.53 3.15
C LEU A 75 -3.46 -28.12 4.57
N PRO A 76 -3.74 -29.42 4.72
CA PRO A 76 -3.66 -30.09 6.01
C PRO A 76 -2.25 -30.00 6.59
N GLY A 77 -2.14 -29.55 7.84
CA GLY A 77 -0.86 -29.35 8.52
C GLY A 77 -0.08 -30.64 8.78
N HIS A 78 -0.71 -31.81 8.68
CA HIS A 78 -0.03 -33.10 8.82
C HIS A 78 0.79 -33.50 7.58
N TRP A 79 0.60 -32.83 6.44
CA TRP A 79 1.43 -33.03 5.25
C TRP A 79 2.81 -32.38 5.36
N PHE A 80 2.99 -31.51 6.35
CA PHE A 80 4.18 -30.69 6.53
C PHE A 80 4.76 -30.86 7.92
N PHE A 81 6.01 -30.43 8.08
CA PHE A 81 6.65 -30.40 9.38
C PHE A 81 5.88 -29.46 10.32
N GLN A 82 5.44 -29.97 11.47
CA GLN A 82 4.72 -29.16 12.45
C GLN A 82 5.71 -28.36 13.29
N PRO A 83 5.61 -27.02 13.30
CA PRO A 83 6.55 -26.18 14.04
C PRO A 83 6.31 -26.28 15.55
N GLY A 84 7.39 -26.18 16.33
CA GLY A 84 7.35 -26.36 17.79
C GLY A 84 6.44 -25.38 18.52
N TRP A 85 6.23 -24.18 17.98
CA TRP A 85 5.27 -23.21 18.53
C TRP A 85 3.85 -23.78 18.55
N ARG A 86 3.44 -24.52 17.52
CA ARG A 86 2.08 -25.08 17.42
C ARG A 86 1.84 -26.12 18.52
N ALA A 87 2.83 -26.98 18.75
CA ALA A 87 2.81 -27.94 19.85
C ALA A 87 2.78 -27.25 21.21
N ALA A 88 3.51 -26.15 21.39
CA ALA A 88 3.46 -25.36 22.62
C ALA A 88 2.07 -24.75 22.88
N PHE A 89 1.38 -24.22 21.86
CA PHE A 89 0.03 -23.67 22.04
C PHE A 89 -1.03 -24.74 22.37
N VAL A 90 -0.94 -25.92 21.74
CA VAL A 90 -1.86 -27.03 22.02
C VAL A 90 -1.59 -27.64 23.39
N ASN A 91 -0.32 -27.91 23.71
CA ASN A 91 0.06 -28.65 24.92
C ASN A 91 0.11 -27.76 26.17
N ASN A 92 0.61 -26.53 26.06
CA ASN A 92 0.84 -25.65 27.21
C ASN A 92 -0.32 -24.66 27.44
N CYS A 93 -0.94 -24.18 26.36
CA CYS A 93 -1.99 -23.17 26.44
C CYS A 93 -3.40 -23.76 26.09
N ALA A 94 -3.51 -25.10 25.93
CA ALA A 94 -4.76 -25.88 25.72
C ALA A 94 -5.66 -25.38 24.57
N MET A 95 -5.08 -24.77 23.53
CA MET A 95 -5.84 -24.21 22.42
C MET A 95 -6.19 -25.26 21.37
N GLN A 96 -7.46 -25.32 20.96
CA GLN A 96 -7.89 -26.12 19.81
C GLN A 96 -7.53 -25.39 18.51
N LEU A 97 -6.43 -25.80 17.89
CA LEU A 97 -6.03 -25.30 16.58
C LEU A 97 -6.64 -26.17 15.47
N PRO A 98 -7.07 -25.58 14.34
CA PRO A 98 -7.53 -26.33 13.17
C PRO A 98 -6.49 -27.34 12.67
N SER A 99 -6.90 -28.33 11.88
CA SER A 99 -5.95 -29.29 11.28
C SER A 99 -5.19 -28.74 10.06
N THR A 100 -5.48 -27.50 9.63
CA THR A 100 -4.81 -26.79 8.53
C THR A 100 -3.48 -26.19 8.95
N LEU A 101 -2.59 -25.94 7.99
CA LEU A 101 -1.34 -25.20 8.23
C LEU A 101 -1.58 -23.84 8.89
N SER A 102 -2.49 -23.04 8.32
CA SER A 102 -2.96 -21.80 8.91
C SER A 102 -3.69 -22.06 10.24
N PRO A 103 -3.35 -21.37 11.34
CA PRO A 103 -4.12 -21.40 12.58
C PRO A 103 -5.51 -20.75 12.45
N GLN A 104 -5.74 -19.88 11.46
CA GLN A 104 -7.04 -19.25 11.18
C GLN A 104 -7.38 -19.37 9.69
N PRO A 105 -7.81 -20.55 9.22
CA PRO A 105 -8.00 -20.83 7.79
C PRO A 105 -9.00 -19.89 7.12
N TRP A 106 -10.06 -19.47 7.82
CA TRP A 106 -11.06 -18.55 7.31
C TRP A 106 -10.51 -17.15 7.03
N ILE A 107 -9.62 -16.65 7.89
CA ILE A 107 -8.96 -15.35 7.71
C ILE A 107 -7.98 -15.43 6.54
N THR A 108 -7.19 -16.50 6.50
CA THR A 108 -6.28 -16.77 5.38
C THR A 108 -7.03 -16.89 4.05
N LEU A 109 -8.20 -17.54 4.03
CA LEU A 109 -9.04 -17.63 2.84
C LEU A 109 -9.53 -16.25 2.38
N GLY A 110 -9.95 -15.39 3.31
CA GLY A 110 -10.34 -14.01 3.00
C GLY A 110 -9.20 -13.23 2.33
N TYR A 111 -7.99 -13.30 2.90
CA TYR A 111 -6.81 -12.66 2.30
C TYR A 111 -6.37 -13.30 0.98
N LEU A 112 -6.58 -14.60 0.79
CA LEU A 112 -6.32 -15.28 -0.48
C LEU A 112 -7.25 -14.73 -1.58
N VAL A 113 -8.50 -14.42 -1.24
CA VAL A 113 -9.46 -13.82 -2.18
C VAL A 113 -9.05 -12.39 -2.55
N SER A 114 -8.67 -11.53 -1.60
CA SER A 114 -8.14 -10.19 -1.96
C SER A 114 -6.81 -10.27 -2.70
N PHE A 115 -5.94 -11.24 -2.37
CA PHE A 115 -4.71 -11.47 -3.12
C PHE A 115 -5.01 -11.88 -4.57
N ALA A 116 -5.95 -12.80 -4.79
CA ALA A 116 -6.42 -13.16 -6.12
C ALA A 116 -7.02 -11.97 -6.87
N ALA A 117 -7.78 -11.11 -6.19
CA ALA A 117 -8.31 -9.88 -6.78
C ALA A 117 -7.19 -8.92 -7.19
N GLY A 118 -6.17 -8.73 -6.34
CA GLY A 118 -4.99 -7.93 -6.65
C GLY A 118 -4.20 -8.45 -7.85
N LEU A 119 -3.96 -9.77 -7.90
CA LEU A 119 -3.32 -10.43 -9.05
C LEU A 119 -4.17 -10.30 -10.33
N SER A 120 -5.49 -10.43 -10.20
CA SER A 120 -6.42 -10.27 -11.34
C SER A 120 -6.42 -8.85 -11.87
N TRP A 121 -6.43 -7.84 -10.99
CA TRP A 121 -6.32 -6.44 -11.39
C TRP A 121 -4.97 -6.15 -12.07
N LEU A 122 -3.86 -6.64 -11.50
CA LEU A 122 -2.53 -6.51 -12.10
C LEU A 122 -2.51 -7.14 -13.50
N TYR A 123 -3.04 -8.35 -13.64
CA TYR A 123 -3.13 -9.06 -14.91
C TYR A 123 -3.95 -8.27 -15.93
N VAL A 124 -5.11 -7.73 -15.52
CA VAL A 124 -5.95 -6.89 -16.39
C VAL A 124 -5.20 -5.66 -16.85
N VAL A 125 -4.55 -4.92 -15.95
CA VAL A 125 -3.81 -3.70 -16.28
C VAL A 125 -2.64 -4.01 -17.22
N SER A 126 -1.93 -5.12 -17.01
CA SER A 126 -0.80 -5.50 -17.86
C SER A 126 -1.22 -6.03 -19.25
N THR A 127 -2.44 -6.58 -19.38
CA THR A 127 -2.96 -7.13 -20.66
C THR A 127 -3.74 -6.10 -21.48
N GLN A 128 -3.79 -4.85 -21.04
CA GLN A 128 -4.47 -3.80 -21.80
C GLN A 128 -3.61 -3.39 -23.00
N ASP A 129 -4.16 -3.59 -24.19
CA ASP A 129 -3.63 -2.98 -25.41
C ASP A 129 -4.06 -1.51 -25.47
N LEU A 130 -3.28 -0.67 -24.79
CA LEU A 130 -3.49 0.77 -24.72
C LEU A 130 -2.46 1.51 -25.56
N GLY A 131 -2.94 2.44 -26.39
CA GLY A 131 -2.08 3.44 -26.97
C GLY A 131 -1.47 4.34 -25.90
N LEU A 132 -0.36 5.01 -26.24
CA LEU A 132 0.31 5.98 -25.36
C LEU A 132 -0.63 7.11 -24.90
N HIS A 133 -1.67 7.40 -25.67
CA HIS A 133 -2.67 8.40 -25.30
C HIS A 133 -3.56 7.90 -24.15
N GLU A 134 -4.04 6.66 -24.22
CA GLU A 134 -4.92 6.05 -23.23
C GLU A 134 -4.19 5.76 -21.92
N VAL A 135 -2.92 5.32 -21.98
CA VAL A 135 -2.08 5.14 -20.78
C VAL A 135 -1.92 6.46 -20.04
N ARG A 136 -1.63 7.55 -20.77
CA ARG A 136 -1.53 8.89 -20.18
C ARG A 136 -2.86 9.33 -19.58
N PHE A 137 -3.98 9.02 -20.23
CA PHE A 137 -5.31 9.32 -19.69
C PHE A 137 -5.57 8.58 -18.38
N GLN A 138 -5.29 7.28 -18.31
CA GLN A 138 -5.45 6.49 -17.09
C GLN A 138 -4.57 6.97 -15.94
N LEU A 139 -3.29 7.27 -16.21
CA LEU A 139 -2.38 7.80 -15.19
C LEU A 139 -2.86 9.15 -14.65
N ARG A 140 -3.34 10.04 -15.52
CA ARG A 140 -3.92 11.33 -15.13
C ARG A 140 -5.19 11.15 -14.30
N LEU A 141 -6.05 10.21 -14.67
CA LEU A 141 -7.28 9.92 -13.95
C LEU A 141 -6.99 9.34 -12.56
N PHE A 142 -6.08 8.36 -12.48
CA PHE A 142 -5.61 7.78 -11.22
C PHE A 142 -5.03 8.85 -10.29
N THR A 143 -4.08 9.65 -10.78
CA THR A 143 -3.45 10.71 -9.98
C THR A 143 -4.41 11.82 -9.58
N SER A 144 -5.35 12.19 -10.46
CA SER A 144 -6.40 13.15 -10.11
C SER A 144 -7.33 12.58 -9.03
N GLY A 145 -7.63 11.28 -9.09
CA GLY A 145 -8.39 10.58 -8.05
C GLY A 145 -7.66 10.57 -6.70
N ILE A 146 -6.34 10.30 -6.68
CA ILE A 146 -5.56 10.37 -5.44
C ILE A 146 -5.42 11.81 -4.92
N ALA A 147 -5.27 12.81 -5.79
CA ALA A 147 -5.27 14.21 -5.39
C ALA A 147 -6.62 14.62 -4.78
N LEU A 148 -7.74 14.17 -5.36
CA LEU A 148 -9.07 14.36 -4.78
C LEU A 148 -9.19 13.67 -3.43
N LEU A 149 -8.70 12.44 -3.30
CA LEU A 149 -8.65 11.72 -2.03
C LEU A 149 -7.85 12.50 -0.98
N ALA A 150 -6.70 13.06 -1.33
CA ALA A 150 -5.91 13.91 -0.45
C ALA A 150 -6.68 15.17 -0.02
N ALA A 151 -7.40 15.82 -0.94
CA ALA A 151 -8.25 16.97 -0.63
C ALA A 151 -9.38 16.59 0.35
N ILE A 152 -10.02 15.44 0.16
CA ILE A 152 -11.04 14.92 1.07
C ILE A 152 -10.44 14.64 2.45
N CYS A 153 -9.25 14.04 2.52
CA CYS A 153 -8.56 13.79 3.79
C CYS A 153 -8.25 15.10 4.54
N ILE A 154 -7.77 16.13 3.82
CA ILE A 154 -7.54 17.45 4.40
C ILE A 154 -8.87 18.08 4.86
N ALA A 155 -9.93 18.00 4.06
CA ALA A 155 -11.23 18.54 4.42
C ALA A 155 -11.77 17.91 5.70
N PHE A 156 -11.75 16.58 5.81
CA PHE A 156 -12.16 15.83 7.00
C PHE A 156 -11.31 16.14 8.22
N TYR A 157 -10.00 16.29 8.03
CA TYR A 157 -9.10 16.73 9.09
C TYR A 157 -9.45 18.14 9.61
N LEU A 158 -9.76 19.08 8.71
CA LEU A 158 -10.14 20.45 9.07
C LEU A 158 -11.52 20.51 9.74
N THR A 159 -12.49 19.70 9.27
CA THR A 159 -13.84 19.64 9.86
C THR A 159 -13.90 18.78 11.11
N ARG A 160 -12.81 18.06 11.45
CA ARG A 160 -12.76 17.05 12.53
C ARG A 160 -13.84 15.98 12.40
N ILE A 161 -14.20 15.63 11.17
CA ILE A 161 -15.18 14.58 10.88
C ILE A 161 -14.38 13.35 10.46
N THR A 162 -14.46 12.29 11.24
CA THR A 162 -13.93 10.98 10.84
C THR A 162 -15.07 10.12 10.34
N PRO A 163 -15.02 9.65 9.08
CA PRO A 163 -15.96 8.63 8.61
C PRO A 163 -15.87 7.41 9.52
N SER A 164 -17.01 6.83 9.90
CA SER A 164 -17.07 5.68 10.83
C SER A 164 -16.31 4.45 10.34
N PHE A 165 -16.07 4.36 9.03
CA PHE A 165 -15.35 3.27 8.39
C PHE A 165 -13.82 3.53 8.31
N TRP A 166 -13.36 4.76 8.56
CA TRP A 166 -11.92 5.06 8.64
C TRP A 166 -11.42 4.82 10.06
N HIS A 167 -10.82 3.65 10.26
CA HIS A 167 -10.24 3.23 11.54
C HIS A 167 -8.85 3.84 11.75
N ASN A 168 -8.80 5.17 11.95
CA ASN A 168 -7.55 5.90 12.06
C ASN A 168 -7.37 6.56 13.44
N GLU A 169 -6.33 6.14 14.16
CA GLU A 169 -5.99 6.69 15.48
C GLU A 169 -5.52 8.16 15.44
N GLN A 170 -5.00 8.62 14.29
CA GLN A 170 -4.44 9.98 14.10
C GLN A 170 -5.39 10.93 13.35
N ASN A 171 -6.63 10.49 13.07
CA ASN A 171 -7.66 11.27 12.37
C ASN A 171 -7.26 11.79 10.96
N PHE A 172 -6.24 11.20 10.31
CA PHE A 172 -5.78 11.67 8.99
C PHE A 172 -5.62 10.54 7.96
N GLY A 173 -6.56 10.49 7.02
CA GLY A 173 -6.53 9.55 5.90
C GLY A 173 -7.23 8.22 6.18
N PRO A 174 -7.34 7.38 5.14
CA PRO A 174 -8.20 6.21 5.17
C PRO A 174 -7.59 5.01 5.91
N PHE A 175 -6.25 4.89 5.92
CA PHE A 175 -5.60 3.72 6.49
C PHE A 175 -5.31 3.88 7.99
N PRO A 176 -5.39 2.78 8.79
CA PRO A 176 -5.01 2.79 10.21
C PRO A 176 -3.54 3.15 10.43
N ASN A 177 -2.67 2.73 9.51
CA ASN A 177 -1.26 3.05 9.57
C ASN A 177 -0.97 4.33 8.76
N PRO A 178 -0.48 5.41 9.39
CA PRO A 178 -0.21 6.68 8.71
C PRO A 178 0.83 6.50 7.60
N ASN A 179 1.76 5.55 7.73
CA ASN A 179 2.76 5.30 6.69
C ASN A 179 2.15 4.79 5.39
N GLN A 180 1.07 4.01 5.43
CA GLN A 180 0.39 3.52 4.21
C GLN A 180 -0.25 4.67 3.42
N THR A 181 -0.95 5.58 4.12
CA THR A 181 -1.51 6.79 3.52
C THR A 181 -0.39 7.68 2.94
N GLY A 182 0.72 7.83 3.67
CA GLY A 182 1.87 8.61 3.23
C GLY A 182 2.55 8.02 2.00
N ASP A 183 2.73 6.71 1.95
CA ASP A 183 3.34 6.00 0.81
C ASP A 183 2.47 6.12 -0.44
N LEU A 184 1.16 5.96 -0.31
CA LEU A 184 0.20 6.16 -1.41
C LEU A 184 0.32 7.56 -2.01
N PHE A 185 0.30 8.59 -1.15
CA PHE A 185 0.42 9.99 -1.54
C PHE A 185 1.79 10.29 -2.16
N ALA A 186 2.87 9.74 -1.61
CA ALA A 186 4.21 9.92 -2.14
C ALA A 186 4.39 9.28 -3.52
N LEU A 187 3.88 8.06 -3.73
CA LEU A 187 3.88 7.41 -5.05
C LEU A 187 3.06 8.22 -6.06
N ALA A 188 1.88 8.70 -5.67
CA ALA A 188 1.06 9.55 -6.53
C ALA A 188 1.76 10.89 -6.86
N ALA A 189 2.50 11.48 -5.91
CA ALA A 189 3.27 12.71 -6.14
C ALA A 189 4.33 12.52 -7.25
N ILE A 190 5.02 11.38 -7.29
CA ILE A 190 6.00 11.06 -8.35
C ILE A 190 5.30 10.98 -9.71
N VAL A 191 4.13 10.34 -9.78
CA VAL A 191 3.36 10.24 -11.04
C VAL A 191 2.80 11.61 -11.45
N ILE A 192 2.38 12.46 -10.51
CA ILE A 192 1.94 13.84 -10.76
C ILE A 192 3.09 14.69 -11.30
N LEU A 193 4.28 14.54 -10.74
CA LEU A 193 5.49 15.19 -11.27
C LEU A 193 5.75 14.78 -12.72
N ALA A 194 5.64 13.49 -13.04
CA ALA A 194 5.77 13.00 -14.41
C ALA A 194 4.68 13.58 -15.34
N CYS A 195 3.43 13.66 -14.88
CA CYS A 195 2.32 14.25 -15.64
C CYS A 195 2.48 15.75 -15.88
N SER A 196 2.91 16.49 -14.86
CA SER A 196 3.21 17.93 -14.93
C SER A 196 4.27 18.21 -16.01
N GLN A 197 5.33 17.41 -16.05
CA GLN A 197 6.40 17.55 -17.05
C GLN A 197 5.94 17.21 -18.47
N ASP A 198 5.08 16.20 -18.65
CA ASP A 198 4.51 15.86 -19.96
C ASP A 198 3.66 17.02 -20.51
N ASP A 199 2.84 17.64 -19.65
CA ASP A 199 2.01 18.80 -20.03
C ASP A 199 2.84 20.08 -20.24
N PHE A 200 3.90 20.29 -19.45
CA PHE A 200 4.84 21.40 -19.64
C PHE A 200 5.55 21.30 -20.99
N ARG A 201 6.06 20.12 -21.36
CA ARG A 201 6.71 19.88 -22.66
C ARG A 201 5.76 20.10 -23.84
N LYS A 202 4.49 19.77 -23.68
CA LYS A 202 3.44 19.97 -24.69
C LYS A 202 2.85 21.40 -24.68
N ARG A 203 3.41 22.32 -23.88
CA ARG A 203 2.94 23.70 -23.68
C ARG A 203 1.45 23.82 -23.32
N ARG A 204 0.90 22.81 -22.63
CA ARG A 204 -0.50 22.82 -22.18
C ARG A 204 -0.59 23.49 -20.82
N LYS A 205 -1.51 24.44 -20.64
CA LYS A 205 -1.70 25.17 -19.36
C LYS A 205 -2.06 24.28 -18.15
N TRP A 206 -2.42 23.02 -18.38
CA TRP A 206 -2.73 22.04 -17.35
C TRP A 206 -1.57 21.74 -16.38
N TRP A 207 -0.32 22.09 -16.70
CA TRP A 207 0.81 21.97 -15.77
C TRP A 207 0.57 22.72 -14.44
N ILE A 208 -0.18 23.83 -14.46
CA ILE A 208 -0.51 24.60 -13.25
C ILE A 208 -1.38 23.76 -12.30
N ALA A 209 -2.38 23.06 -12.84
CA ALA A 209 -3.24 22.18 -12.06
C ALA A 209 -2.46 21.03 -11.41
N TRP A 210 -1.46 20.48 -12.11
CA TRP A 210 -0.59 19.43 -11.56
C TRP A 210 0.34 19.94 -10.46
N ILE A 211 0.86 21.16 -10.57
CA ILE A 211 1.63 21.77 -9.48
C ILE A 211 0.74 22.01 -8.27
N LEU A 212 -0.49 22.50 -8.45
CA LEU A 212 -1.43 22.66 -7.36
C LEU A 212 -1.76 21.32 -6.68
N ALA A 213 -1.99 20.27 -7.46
CA ALA A 213 -2.19 18.91 -6.95
C ALA A 213 -0.98 18.39 -6.18
N LEU A 214 0.24 18.69 -6.64
CA LEU A 214 1.47 18.32 -5.95
C LEU A 214 1.61 19.02 -4.59
N VAL A 215 1.32 20.34 -4.54
CA VAL A 215 1.32 21.10 -3.29
C VAL A 215 0.28 20.55 -2.32
N LEU A 216 -0.91 20.24 -2.81
CA LEU A 216 -1.98 19.63 -2.03
C LEU A 216 -1.54 18.28 -1.43
N ILE A 217 -0.91 17.41 -2.22
CA ILE A 217 -0.41 16.11 -1.74
C ILE A 217 0.74 16.28 -0.76
N ALA A 218 1.67 17.20 -1.00
CA ALA A 218 2.74 17.51 -0.07
C ALA A 218 2.17 17.98 1.29
N ALA A 219 1.17 18.87 1.27
CA ALA A 219 0.46 19.30 2.47
C ALA A 219 -0.22 18.12 3.19
N ALA A 220 -0.84 17.20 2.44
CA ALA A 220 -1.44 16.00 3.00
C ALA A 220 -0.40 15.09 3.69
N ILE A 221 0.77 14.89 3.08
CA ILE A 221 1.86 14.08 3.68
C ILE A 221 2.37 14.71 4.98
N VAL A 222 2.52 16.04 5.00
CA VAL A 222 2.93 16.79 6.20
C VAL A 222 1.91 16.64 7.31
N LEU A 223 0.62 16.84 7.01
CA LEU A 223 -0.47 16.70 8.00
C LEU A 223 -0.57 15.27 8.55
N ASN A 224 -0.36 14.27 7.70
CA ASN A 224 -0.34 12.86 8.09
C ASN A 224 0.87 12.49 8.99
N SER A 225 1.88 13.36 9.11
CA SER A 225 3.12 13.07 9.85
C SER A 225 3.78 11.73 9.46
N SER A 226 3.70 11.34 8.17
CA SER A 226 4.25 10.07 7.69
C SER A 226 5.73 10.20 7.36
N GLN A 227 6.54 9.43 8.08
CA GLN A 227 8.00 9.41 7.90
C GLN A 227 8.40 8.78 6.57
N SER A 228 7.74 7.70 6.17
CA SER A 228 8.00 7.00 4.91
C SER A 228 7.56 7.82 3.69
N GLY A 229 6.40 8.50 3.79
CA GLY A 229 5.89 9.36 2.72
C GLY A 229 6.85 10.51 2.36
N ILE A 230 7.45 11.17 3.37
CA ILE A 230 8.47 12.20 3.18
C ILE A 230 9.72 11.62 2.49
N GLY A 231 10.17 10.44 2.92
CA GLY A 231 11.32 9.77 2.30
C GLY A 231 11.06 9.43 0.82
N ILE A 232 9.91 8.82 0.51
CA ILE A 232 9.57 8.40 -0.85
C ILE A 232 9.41 9.61 -1.78
N ILE A 233 8.75 10.69 -1.35
CA ILE A 233 8.58 11.86 -2.22
C ILE A 233 9.92 12.53 -2.52
N VAL A 234 10.83 12.64 -1.55
CA VAL A 234 12.16 13.25 -1.75
C VAL A 234 13.02 12.36 -2.64
N VAL A 235 13.20 11.09 -2.27
CA VAL A 235 14.07 10.15 -3.00
C VAL A 235 13.50 9.88 -4.39
N GLY A 236 12.20 9.67 -4.51
CA GLY A 236 11.52 9.42 -5.78
C GLY A 236 11.59 10.62 -6.73
N SER A 237 11.38 11.84 -6.22
CA SER A 237 11.51 13.06 -7.03
C SER A 237 12.95 13.28 -7.48
N ALA A 238 13.92 13.09 -6.57
CA ALA A 238 15.35 13.19 -6.89
C ALA A 238 15.76 12.19 -7.97
N PHE A 239 15.34 10.92 -7.82
CA PHE A 239 15.61 9.87 -8.79
C PHE A 239 15.00 10.21 -10.16
N TRP A 240 13.72 10.60 -10.19
CA TRP A 240 13.03 10.95 -11.42
C TRP A 240 13.68 12.14 -12.14
N LEU A 241 14.00 13.22 -11.42
CA LEU A 241 14.67 14.39 -11.96
C LEU A 241 16.10 14.07 -12.44
N SER A 242 16.81 13.19 -11.75
CA SER A 242 18.14 12.72 -12.15
C SER A 242 18.09 12.00 -13.49
N VAL A 243 17.22 10.99 -13.63
CA VAL A 243 17.04 10.24 -14.88
C VAL A 243 16.70 11.16 -16.06
N LEU A 244 15.90 12.20 -15.83
CA LEU A 244 15.54 13.16 -16.87
C LEU A 244 16.69 14.09 -17.25
N SER A 245 17.48 14.51 -16.27
CA SER A 245 18.65 15.36 -16.48
C SER A 245 19.70 14.63 -17.32
N PHE A 246 19.96 13.36 -17.01
CA PHE A 246 20.86 12.51 -17.80
C PHE A 246 20.40 12.34 -19.25
N ARG A 247 19.08 12.28 -19.49
CA ARG A 247 18.54 12.13 -20.86
C ARG A 247 18.66 13.36 -21.74
N LYS A 248 18.80 14.56 -21.18
CA LYS A 248 18.71 15.83 -21.93
C LYS A 248 20.02 16.62 -22.01
N HIS A 249 21.07 16.24 -21.30
CA HIS A 249 22.39 16.90 -21.28
C HIS A 249 22.36 18.45 -21.16
N SER A 250 21.27 19.04 -20.68
CA SER A 250 21.12 20.50 -20.59
C SER A 250 21.37 20.95 -19.14
N PRO A 251 22.42 21.72 -18.85
CA PRO A 251 22.80 22.08 -17.48
C PRO A 251 21.73 22.94 -16.78
N LEU A 252 20.97 23.74 -17.55
CA LEU A 252 19.89 24.59 -17.01
C LEU A 252 18.73 23.77 -16.43
N GLN A 253 18.34 22.66 -17.06
CA GLN A 253 17.24 21.81 -16.54
C GLN A 253 17.67 21.03 -15.30
N LEU A 254 18.96 20.70 -15.21
CA LEU A 254 19.54 20.06 -14.03
C LEU A 254 19.54 21.02 -12.84
N ALA A 255 20.00 22.26 -13.04
CA ALA A 255 19.96 23.30 -12.01
C ALA A 255 18.53 23.58 -11.51
N LEU A 256 17.56 23.67 -12.43
CA LEU A 256 16.15 23.89 -12.08
C LEU A 256 15.55 22.72 -11.29
N GLY A 257 15.87 21.48 -11.67
CA GLY A 257 15.42 20.27 -10.97
C GLY A 257 16.01 20.18 -9.56
N VAL A 258 17.30 20.46 -9.42
CA VAL A 258 17.99 20.48 -8.11
C VAL A 258 17.42 21.59 -7.23
N PHE A 259 17.21 22.80 -7.77
CA PHE A 259 16.59 23.89 -7.02
C PHE A 259 15.18 23.54 -6.53
N PHE A 260 14.36 22.93 -7.40
CA PHE A 260 13.03 22.46 -7.02
C PHE A 260 13.08 21.40 -5.92
N LEU A 261 14.01 20.44 -6.02
CA LEU A 261 14.20 19.40 -5.01
C LEU A 261 14.61 20.02 -3.65
N PHE A 262 15.54 20.99 -3.66
CA PHE A 262 15.94 21.70 -2.45
C PHE A 262 14.76 22.47 -1.85
N LEU A 263 13.97 23.18 -2.65
CA LEU A 263 12.76 23.87 -2.15
C LEU A 263 11.75 22.90 -1.54
N LEU A 264 11.50 21.77 -2.20
CA LEU A 264 10.59 20.74 -1.70
C LEU A 264 11.11 20.15 -0.39
N LEU A 265 12.41 19.84 -0.32
CA LEU A 265 13.07 19.32 0.87
C LEU A 265 13.03 20.34 2.02
N THR A 266 13.38 21.60 1.77
CA THR A 266 13.34 22.68 2.77
C THR A 266 11.92 22.92 3.26
N SER A 267 10.93 22.96 2.37
CA SER A 267 9.52 23.08 2.75
C SER A 267 9.09 21.93 3.66
N LEU A 268 9.39 20.68 3.26
CA LEU A 268 9.10 19.51 4.07
C LEU A 268 9.81 19.56 5.43
N LEU A 269 11.07 19.97 5.50
CA LEU A 269 11.81 20.08 6.76
C LEU A 269 11.22 21.13 7.71
N VAL A 270 10.83 22.30 7.19
CA VAL A 270 10.24 23.39 7.99
C VAL A 270 8.87 22.98 8.53
N PHE A 271 8.02 22.39 7.68
CA PHE A 271 6.65 22.02 8.07
C PHE A 271 6.57 20.68 8.80
N ALA A 272 7.47 19.74 8.55
CA ALA A 272 7.57 18.46 9.27
C ALA A 272 8.45 18.55 10.53
N GLY A 273 8.81 19.75 11.00
CA GLY A 273 9.66 19.96 12.17
C GLY A 273 9.16 19.24 13.44
N GLN A 274 7.83 19.14 13.63
CA GLN A 274 7.24 18.34 14.73
C GLN A 274 7.33 16.82 14.49
N THR A 275 7.35 16.37 13.23
CA THR A 275 7.60 14.97 12.84
C THR A 275 9.08 14.62 13.05
N PHE A 276 10.00 15.54 12.78
CA PHE A 276 11.43 15.42 13.09
C PHE A 276 11.74 15.50 14.58
N GLN A 277 10.90 16.17 15.39
CA GLN A 277 10.99 16.07 16.85
C GLN A 277 10.73 14.64 17.35
N ARG A 278 9.90 13.82 16.67
CA ARG A 278 9.81 12.38 16.98
C ARG A 278 11.06 11.59 16.57
N PHE A 279 11.79 12.07 15.56
CA PHE A 279 13.11 11.53 15.24
C PHE A 279 14.13 11.91 16.33
N HIS A 280 14.26 13.19 16.72
CA HIS A 280 15.29 13.63 17.68
C HIS A 280 14.97 13.44 19.17
N LEU A 281 13.72 13.56 19.61
CA LEU A 281 13.32 13.28 21.02
C LEU A 281 13.08 11.78 21.27
N GLY A 282 12.90 10.99 20.20
CA GLY A 282 12.87 9.54 20.27
C GLY A 282 14.27 8.89 20.26
N ASP A 283 15.31 9.60 19.78
CA ASP A 283 16.59 9.00 19.36
C ASP A 283 17.63 8.75 20.46
N PHE A 284 17.47 9.28 21.68
CA PHE A 284 18.49 9.10 22.73
C PHE A 284 18.02 8.39 24.01
N GLY A 285 16.71 8.12 24.15
CA GLY A 285 16.16 7.40 25.31
C GLY A 285 15.13 6.31 25.00
N SER A 286 14.52 6.32 23.81
CA SER A 286 13.48 5.35 23.40
C SER A 286 13.85 4.52 22.17
N THR A 287 14.96 4.87 21.51
CA THR A 287 15.59 4.11 20.43
C THR A 287 15.98 2.73 20.87
N ASP A 288 16.51 2.57 22.09
CA ASP A 288 16.88 1.24 22.56
C ASP A 288 15.66 0.32 22.60
N ILE A 289 14.53 0.76 23.15
CA ILE A 289 13.32 -0.07 23.28
C ILE A 289 12.59 -0.28 21.94
N SER A 290 12.45 0.75 21.11
CA SER A 290 11.73 0.66 19.82
C SER A 290 12.57 -0.01 18.73
N SER A 291 13.87 0.24 18.69
CA SER A 291 14.78 -0.47 17.78
C SER A 291 14.94 -1.93 18.20
N ASP A 292 15.02 -2.23 19.50
CA ASP A 292 15.04 -3.60 20.02
C ASP A 292 13.71 -4.31 19.72
N LEU A 293 12.54 -3.66 19.87
CA LEU A 293 11.26 -4.23 19.47
C LEU A 293 11.17 -4.51 17.96
N ARG A 294 11.59 -3.56 17.10
CA ARG A 294 11.59 -3.77 15.64
C ARG A 294 12.56 -4.86 15.24
N TRP A 295 13.77 -4.84 15.79
CA TRP A 295 14.79 -5.86 15.54
C TRP A 295 14.35 -7.23 16.03
N ARG A 296 13.69 -7.29 17.19
CA ARG A 296 13.08 -8.51 17.72
C ARG A 296 11.93 -9.01 16.86
N ILE A 297 11.07 -8.14 16.35
CA ILE A 297 10.03 -8.52 15.37
C ILE A 297 10.68 -9.08 14.10
N PHE A 298 11.73 -8.44 13.58
CA PHE A 298 12.46 -8.95 12.40
C PHE A 298 13.12 -10.30 12.67
N HIS A 299 13.78 -10.43 13.82
CA HIS A 299 14.43 -11.66 14.24
C HIS A 299 13.42 -12.79 14.45
N ASP A 300 12.29 -12.52 15.11
CA ASP A 300 11.22 -13.49 15.31
C ASP A 300 10.57 -13.86 13.98
N THR A 301 10.36 -12.91 13.07
CA THR A 301 9.87 -13.19 11.71
C THR A 301 10.86 -14.07 10.95
N PHE A 302 12.16 -13.78 11.03
CA PHE A 302 13.18 -14.59 10.39
C PHE A 302 13.25 -16.01 10.97
N ARG A 303 13.07 -16.13 12.29
CA ARG A 303 12.95 -17.43 12.96
C ARG A 303 11.73 -18.20 12.48
N LEU A 304 10.57 -17.55 12.35
CA LEU A 304 9.35 -18.16 11.80
C LEU A 304 9.52 -18.59 10.33
N ILE A 305 10.21 -17.79 9.50
CA ILE A 305 10.54 -18.17 8.13
C ILE A 305 11.45 -19.40 8.11
N ARG A 306 12.47 -19.44 8.99
CA ARG A 306 13.38 -20.59 9.11
C ARG A 306 12.65 -21.85 9.58
N ASP A 307 11.70 -21.70 10.49
CA ASP A 307 10.91 -22.80 11.04
C ASP A 307 9.81 -23.29 10.08
N SER A 308 9.44 -22.49 9.06
CA SER A 308 8.39 -22.83 8.08
C SER A 308 8.67 -22.24 6.67
N PRO A 309 9.77 -22.65 6.00
CA PRO A 309 10.31 -21.96 4.83
C PRO A 309 9.48 -22.09 3.56
N TRP A 310 8.70 -23.17 3.42
CA TRP A 310 7.96 -23.47 2.19
C TRP A 310 6.48 -23.09 2.26
N SER A 311 5.87 -23.14 3.45
CA SER A 311 4.42 -22.99 3.63
C SER A 311 4.01 -21.67 4.28
N GLY A 312 4.94 -20.98 4.95
CA GLY A 312 4.60 -19.88 5.87
C GLY A 312 3.60 -20.33 6.95
N ILE A 313 3.01 -19.36 7.66
CA ILE A 313 2.03 -19.58 8.74
C ILE A 313 0.62 -19.10 8.32
N GLY A 314 0.43 -18.73 7.05
CA GLY A 314 -0.81 -18.17 6.50
C GLY A 314 -0.96 -16.65 6.67
N PHE A 315 -1.76 -16.03 5.79
CA PHE A 315 -1.97 -14.57 5.77
C PHE A 315 -2.84 -14.10 6.95
N GLY A 316 -2.38 -13.05 7.65
CA GLY A 316 -3.18 -12.31 8.63
C GLY A 316 -3.30 -12.93 10.02
N ASN A 317 -2.59 -14.02 10.30
CA ASN A 317 -2.83 -14.86 11.49
C ASN A 317 -2.19 -14.36 12.81
N LEU A 318 -1.54 -13.19 12.80
CA LEU A 318 -0.78 -12.68 13.97
C LEU A 318 -1.67 -11.98 15.02
N ALA A 319 -2.98 -11.92 14.83
CA ALA A 319 -3.90 -11.27 15.77
C ALA A 319 -4.03 -12.01 17.11
N LEU A 320 -3.71 -13.31 17.18
CA LEU A 320 -3.81 -14.14 18.38
C LEU A 320 -2.85 -13.70 19.51
N GLY A 321 -1.70 -13.09 19.19
CA GLY A 321 -0.78 -12.56 20.20
C GLY A 321 -1.24 -11.24 20.80
N ARG A 322 -2.01 -10.43 20.07
CA ARG A 322 -2.40 -9.08 20.50
C ARG A 322 -3.57 -9.08 21.49
N SER A 323 -4.52 -10.00 21.35
CA SER A 323 -5.62 -10.16 22.31
C SER A 323 -5.15 -10.66 23.68
N TRP A 324 -4.04 -11.41 23.74
CA TRP A 324 -3.47 -11.92 24.99
C TRP A 324 -2.70 -10.85 25.78
N VAL A 325 -1.95 -9.97 25.10
CA VAL A 325 -1.26 -8.86 25.77
C VAL A 325 -2.25 -7.85 26.35
N ALA A 326 -3.40 -7.64 25.70
CA ALA A 326 -4.45 -6.74 26.19
C ALA A 326 -5.28 -7.31 27.36
N GLY A 327 -5.35 -8.65 27.51
CA GLY A 327 -6.08 -9.32 28.59
C GLY A 327 -5.26 -9.63 29.84
N GLY A 328 -3.93 -9.44 29.80
CA GLY A 328 -2.99 -9.79 30.87
C GLY A 328 -2.83 -8.73 31.97
N GLY A 329 -3.92 -8.10 32.40
CA GLY A 329 -3.94 -7.20 33.55
C GLY A 329 -4.10 -7.98 34.86
N ALA A 330 -3.03 -8.02 35.66
CA ALA A 330 -3.02 -8.36 37.09
C ALA A 330 -3.46 -9.78 37.52
N HIS A 331 -2.55 -10.76 37.36
CA HIS A 331 -2.12 -11.70 38.42
C HIS A 331 -1.19 -12.77 37.81
N ARG A 332 0.13 -12.68 38.07
CA ARG A 332 1.10 -13.75 37.74
C ARG A 332 1.33 -14.66 38.95
N PRO A 333 1.08 -15.98 38.88
CA PRO A 333 1.84 -16.96 39.65
C PRO A 333 3.18 -17.22 38.93
N ARG A 334 4.26 -17.36 39.70
CA ARG A 334 5.66 -17.28 39.25
C ARG A 334 6.22 -18.49 38.49
N ASP A 335 5.45 -19.56 38.26
CA ASP A 335 6.03 -20.86 37.88
C ASP A 335 5.45 -21.52 36.61
N ARG A 336 5.02 -20.75 35.61
CA ARG A 336 4.81 -21.31 34.27
C ARG A 336 5.66 -20.58 33.25
N ALA A 337 6.37 -21.38 32.44
CA ALA A 337 7.10 -20.89 31.28
C ALA A 337 6.19 -19.98 30.44
N PRO A 338 6.73 -18.89 29.86
CA PRO A 338 5.91 -17.95 29.10
C PRO A 338 5.27 -18.66 27.90
N CYS A 339 3.93 -18.71 27.90
CA CYS A 339 3.17 -18.41 26.68
C CYS A 339 3.42 -16.89 26.42
#